data_AF-A0A1I4EV49-F1
#
_entry.id   AF-A0A1I4EV49-F1
#
_cell.length_a   1.000
_cell.length_b   1.000
_cell.length_c   1.000
_cell.angle_alpha   90.00
_cell.angle_beta   90.00
_cell.angle_gamma   90.00
#
_symmetry.space_group_name_H-M   'P 1'
#
loop_
_entity.id
_entity.type
_entity.pdbx_description
1 polymer ?
#
loop_
_entity_poly.entity_id
_entity_poly.type
_entity_poly.pdbx_seq_one_letter_code
_entity_poly.pdbx_strand_id
1 'polypeptide(L)' 'MENILIDMFKQFNDQVDGIYFVDRVNKELKFVKGDKCDSICPLEEIESAEFANDMIVLEGSGNWNLTVNGPQF' A
#
# COMPACT_ATOMS: atom_id res chain seq x y z
N MET A 1 9.28 -8.59 -1.46
CA MET A 1 8.15 -7.73 -1.07
C MET A 1 7.66 -6.86 -2.22
N GLU A 2 8.50 -5.99 -2.80
CA GLU A 2 8.10 -5.06 -3.88
C GLU A 2 7.22 -5.66 -4.99
N ASN A 3 7.65 -6.77 -5.64
CA ASN A 3 6.87 -7.36 -6.73
C ASN A 3 5.51 -7.90 -6.28
N ILE A 4 5.42 -8.42 -5.05
CA ILE A 4 4.15 -8.91 -4.47
C ILE A 4 3.19 -7.73 -4.30
N LEU A 5 3.66 -6.64 -3.71
CA LEU A 5 2.87 -5.42 -3.52
C LEU A 5 2.40 -4.83 -4.86
N ILE A 6 3.29 -4.76 -5.86
CA ILE A 6 2.93 -4.27 -7.19
C ILE A 6 1.79 -5.10 -7.80
N ASP A 7 1.85 -6.43 -7.68
CA ASP A 7 0.82 -7.30 -8.23
C ASP A 7 -0.49 -7.22 -7.44
N MET A 8 -0.44 -7.02 -6.12
CA MET A 8 -1.63 -6.76 -5.30
C MET A 8 -2.27 -5.42 -5.65
N PHE A 9 -1.48 -4.34 -5.81
CA PHE A 9 -2.00 -3.02 -6.14
C PHE A 9 -2.63 -2.96 -7.53
N LYS A 10 -2.12 -3.71 -8.51
CA LYS A 10 -2.78 -3.82 -9.82
C LYS A 10 -4.22 -4.29 -9.71
N GLN A 11 -4.50 -5.23 -8.80
CA GLN A 11 -5.85 -5.78 -8.60
C GLN A 11 -6.70 -4.88 -7.69
N PHE A 12 -6.07 -4.30 -6.67
CA PHE A 12 -6.78 -3.55 -5.65
C PHE A 12 -7.14 -2.13 -6.10
N ASN A 13 -6.27 -1.45 -6.85
CA ASN A 13 -6.48 -0.05 -7.24
C ASN A 13 -7.72 0.17 -8.11
N ASP A 14 -8.21 -0.85 -8.82
CA ASP A 14 -9.47 -0.77 -9.57
C ASP A 14 -10.70 -0.53 -8.67
N GLN A 15 -10.56 -0.78 -7.36
CA GLN A 15 -11.60 -0.64 -6.35
C GLN A 15 -11.38 0.55 -5.40
N VAL A 16 -10.22 1.20 -5.48
CA VAL A 16 -9.79 2.23 -4.53
C VAL A 16 -10.11 3.62 -5.08
N ASP A 17 -10.60 4.51 -4.22
CA ASP A 17 -10.73 5.94 -4.51
C ASP A 17 -9.37 6.64 -4.31
N GLY A 18 -8.42 6.30 -5.18
CA GLY A 18 -7.00 6.67 -5.12
C GLY A 18 -6.10 5.62 -5.78
N ILE A 19 -4.78 5.75 -5.65
CA ILE A 19 -3.81 4.80 -6.19
C ILE A 19 -2.75 4.49 -5.14
N TYR A 20 -2.61 3.22 -4.80
CA TYR A 20 -1.46 2.69 -4.09
C TYR A 20 -0.35 2.32 -5.06
N PHE A 21 0.88 2.68 -4.76
CA PHE A 21 2.02 2.30 -5.56
C PHE A 21 3.30 2.20 -4.74
N VAL A 22 4.27 1.48 -5.29
CA VAL A 22 5.62 1.43 -4.76
C VAL A 22 6.47 2.50 -5.44
N ASP A 23 7.00 3.44 -4.67
CA ASP A 23 8.02 4.37 -5.11
C ASP A 23 9.38 3.68 -5.08
N ARG A 24 9.84 3.23 -6.24
CA ARG A 24 11.12 2.53 -6.39
C ARG A 24 12.35 3.41 -6.14
N VAL A 25 12.21 4.73 -6.24
CA VAL A 25 13.33 5.67 -6.04
C VAL A 25 13.58 5.83 -4.55
N ASN A 26 12.51 6.12 -3.80
CA ASN A 26 12.58 6.33 -2.35
C ASN A 26 12.46 5.03 -1.55
N LYS A 27 12.15 3.91 -2.22
CA LYS A 27 11.91 2.58 -1.61
C LYS A 27 10.83 2.61 -0.53
N GLU A 28 9.72 3.28 -0.83
CA GLU A 28 8.58 3.44 0.08
C GLU A 28 7.26 3.18 -0.63
N LEU A 29 6.24 2.92 0.17
CA LEU A 29 4.87 2.73 -0.25
C LEU A 29 4.13 4.06 -0.17
N LYS A 30 3.41 4.41 -1.23
CA LYS A 30 2.67 5.68 -1.33
C LYS A 30 1.21 5.47 -1.68
N PHE A 31 0.42 6.44 -1.26
CA PHE A 31 -0.98 6.59 -1.66
C PHE A 31 -1.19 7.97 -2.27
N VAL A 32 -1.82 8.03 -3.44
CA VAL A 32 -2.23 9.28 -4.07
C VAL A 32 -3.74 9.35 -4.20
N LYS A 33 -4.33 10.49 -3.81
CA LYS A 33 -5.75 10.79 -3.94
C LYS A 33 -5.95 12.26 -4.26
N GLY A 34 -6.48 12.53 -5.46
CA GLY A 34 -6.50 13.89 -6.01
C GLY A 34 -5.08 14.44 -6.16
N ASP A 35 -4.83 15.64 -5.63
CA ASP A 35 -3.52 16.31 -5.69
C ASP A 35 -2.59 15.96 -4.51
N LYS A 36 -3.04 15.08 -3.60
CA LYS A 36 -2.26 14.66 -2.42
C LYS A 36 -1.56 13.34 -2.67
N CYS A 37 -0.27 13.30 -2.38
CA CYS A 37 0.55 12.10 -2.43
C CYS A 37 1.21 11.92 -1.07
N ASP A 38 0.77 10.93 -0.31
CA ASP A 38 1.21 10.65 1.06
C ASP A 38 2.12 9.41 1.09
N SER A 39 3.18 9.48 1.90
CA SER A 39 4.00 8.31 2.23
C SER A 39 3.30 7.48 3.31
N ILE A 40 3.31 6.16 3.15
CA ILE A 40 2.72 5.21 4.09
C ILE A 40 3.81 4.62 4.97
N CYS A 41 4.76 3.89 4.37
CA CYS A 41 5.88 3.27 5.06
C CYS A 41 7.03 2.90 4.11
N PRO A 42 8.27 2.82 4.60
CA PRO A 42 9.39 2.23 3.87
C PRO A 42 9.15 0.75 3.55
N LEU A 43 9.59 0.30 2.37
CA LEU A 43 9.44 -1.10 1.95
C LEU A 43 10.20 -2.09 2.84
N GLU A 44 11.29 -1.63 3.46
CA GLU A 44 12.11 -2.45 4.35
C GLU A 44 11.43 -2.74 5.69
N GLU A 45 10.41 -1.95 6.06
CA GLU A 45 9.64 -2.17 7.28
C GLU A 45 8.53 -3.22 7.11
N ILE A 46 8.29 -3.68 5.88
CA ILE A 46 7.23 -4.63 5.55
C ILE A 46 7.81 -6.05 5.45
N GLU A 47 7.42 -6.89 6.39
CA GLU A 47 7.83 -8.29 6.46
C GLU A 47 6.81 -9.21 5.76
N SER A 48 5.52 -8.88 5.83
CA SER A 48 4.42 -9.63 5.22
C SER A 48 3.39 -8.70 4.56
N ALA A 49 2.65 -9.26 3.58
CA ALA A 49 1.53 -8.60 2.94
C ALA A 49 0.45 -9.63 2.61
N GLU A 50 -0.80 -9.36 2.97
CA GLU A 50 -1.95 -10.24 2.75
C GLU A 50 -3.15 -9.45 2.24
N PHE A 51 -3.97 -10.07 1.39
CA PHE A 51 -5.29 -9.55 1.05
C PHE A 51 -6.34 -10.24 1.93
N ALA A 52 -6.92 -9.49 2.87
CA ALA A 52 -7.89 -9.99 3.83
C ALA A 52 -9.03 -8.99 4.03
N ASN A 53 -10.29 -9.47 4.10
CA ASN A 53 -11.47 -8.63 4.33
C ASN A 53 -11.55 -7.38 3.41
N ASP A 54 -11.30 -7.57 2.11
CA ASP A 54 -11.30 -6.49 1.10
C ASP A 54 -10.30 -5.33 1.38
N MET A 55 -9.24 -5.62 2.13
CA MET A 55 -8.13 -4.70 2.37
C MET A 55 -6.78 -5.40 2.19
N ILE A 56 -5.74 -4.62 1.93
CA ILE A 56 -4.36 -5.13 1.98
C ILE A 56 -3.82 -4.85 3.37
N VAL A 57 -3.46 -5.91 4.08
CA VAL A 57 -2.82 -5.85 5.40
C VAL A 57 -1.32 -5.99 5.20
N LEU A 58 -0.56 -5.03 5.74
CA LEU A 58 0.89 -5.05 5.74
C LEU A 58 1.38 -5.14 7.18
N GLU A 59 2.22 -6.13 7.48
CA GLU A 59 2.80 -6.31 8.82
C GLU A 59 4.33 -6.28 8.74
N GLY A 60 4.95 -5.83 9.83
CA GLY A 60 6.39 -5.82 10.03
C GLY A 60 6.77 -4.96 11.22
N SER A 61 7.50 -3.86 10.98
CA SER A 61 7.82 -2.89 12.06
C SER A 61 6.60 -2.12 12.56
N GLY A 62 5.56 -2.05 11.74
CA GLY A 62 4.23 -1.54 12.06
C GLY A 62 3.16 -2.41 11.41
N ASN A 63 1.90 -2.01 11.57
CA ASN A 63 0.77 -2.62 10.89
C ASN A 63 0.04 -1.54 10.10
N TRP A 64 -0.14 -1.76 8.80
CA TRP A 64 -0.83 -0.81 7.93
C TRP A 64 -1.95 -1.53 7.20
N ASN A 65 -3.16 -0.97 7.29
CA ASN A 65 -4.34 -1.47 6.60
C ASN A 65 -4.65 -0.55 5.42
N LEU A 66 -4.47 -1.04 4.19
CA LEU A 66 -4.77 -0.28 2.98
C LEU A 66 -6.21 -0.58 2.56
N THR A 67 -7.08 0.43 2.64
CA THR A 67 -8.50 0.29 2.36
C THR A 67 -8.90 0.99 1.06
N VAL A 68 -10.09 0.73 0.54
CA VAL A 68 -10.65 1.42 -0.63
C VAL A 68 -10.73 2.95 -0.48
N ASN A 69 -10.73 3.45 0.76
CA ASN A 69 -10.82 4.88 1.06
C ASN A 69 -9.46 5.54 1.34
N GLY A 70 -8.38 4.77 1.37
CA GLY A 70 -7.06 5.21 1.80
C GLY A 70 -6.49 4.39 2.97
N PRO A 71 -5.20 4.60 3.30
CA PRO A 71 -4.53 3.82 4.33
C PRO A 71 -5.04 4.17 5.74
N GLN A 72 -5.08 3.18 6.62
CA GLN A 72 -5.41 3.29 8.04
C GLN A 72 -4.27 2.68 8.86
N PHE A 73 -3.87 3.38 9.91
CA PHE A 73 -2.75 3.06 10.80
C PHE A 73 -3.15 3.36 12.25
#